data_AF-A0A158CBB4-F1
#
_entry.id   AF-A0A158CBB4-F1
#
_cell.length_a   1.000
_cell.length_b   1.000
_cell.length_c   1.000
_cell.angle_alpha   90.00
_cell.angle_beta   90.00
_cell.angle_gamma   90.00
#
_symmetry.space_group_name_H-M   'P 1'
#
loop_
_entity.id
_entity.type
_entity.pdbx_description
1 polymer ?
#
loop_
_entity_poly.entity_id
_entity_poly.type
_entity_poly.pdbx_seq_one_letter_code
_entity_poly.pdbx_strand_id
1 'polypeptide(L)'
;MTDIATGWTECLAMPFRNHAFVIEHVERVRAALPFPLRGLDSDNDTAFMNEAVFDFCKATGIELTRSRPYKKNDQAWVEQKNGSIVRRLVGYGKLRGLADTEALASLYRISRLYINYFQPSFKLKSKTRHGARVTKRYEAPLTPLERVLRSPSVPEATKLALREQFRSLDPVDLLRRMREAQRRIAACTATEVAAADATLERDVTMDDFLAGLATAWQGGEVRPTHRRKATVAHDWRTRPDPFEHTWPKIQQWLETEPAITAKQLQNRLIVMAPEMYSGAQLRTLQRRVAAWRSNRARELVTKILGEPAAMEAGAATQRQPPSQNNPEVTTTPE
;
A
#
# COMPACT_ATOMS: atom_id res chain seq x y z
N MET A 1 -17.24 -4.94 -6.13
CA MET A 1 -17.44 -5.43 -7.52
C MET A 1 -16.61 -4.61 -8.50
N THR A 2 -16.15 -5.22 -9.60
CA THR A 2 -15.47 -4.51 -10.69
C THR A 2 -16.00 -5.01 -12.03
N ASP A 3 -16.41 -4.09 -12.91
CA ASP A 3 -16.74 -4.41 -14.29
C ASP A 3 -15.48 -4.66 -15.12
N ILE A 4 -15.47 -5.74 -15.91
CA ILE A 4 -14.30 -6.18 -16.69
C ILE A 4 -14.09 -5.29 -17.93
N ALA A 5 -15.16 -4.80 -18.55
CA ALA A 5 -15.08 -4.03 -19.77
C ALA A 5 -14.46 -2.65 -19.51
N THR A 6 -15.05 -1.93 -18.57
CA THR A 6 -14.75 -0.53 -18.25
C THR A 6 -13.74 -0.40 -17.11
N GLY A 7 -13.62 -1.40 -16.24
CA GLY A 7 -12.83 -1.30 -15.02
C GLY A 7 -13.51 -0.47 -13.93
N TRP A 8 -14.81 -0.16 -14.08
CA TRP A 8 -15.63 0.53 -13.10
C TRP A 8 -15.69 -0.29 -11.82
N THR A 9 -15.32 0.30 -10.69
CA THR A 9 -15.21 -0.40 -9.41
C THR A 9 -16.14 0.23 -8.39
N GLU A 10 -16.95 -0.61 -7.76
CA GLU A 10 -17.79 -0.25 -6.62
C GLU A 10 -17.34 -1.05 -5.39
N CYS A 11 -16.98 -0.34 -4.33
CA CYS A 11 -16.62 -0.91 -3.04
C CYS A 11 -17.74 -0.61 -2.05
N LEU A 12 -18.09 -1.60 -1.24
CA LEU A 12 -19.10 -1.48 -0.21
C LEU A 12 -18.58 -2.12 1.07
N ALA A 13 -18.96 -1.53 2.20
CA ALA A 13 -18.56 -2.02 3.52
C ALA A 13 -19.63 -2.98 4.04
N MET A 14 -19.21 -4.22 4.34
CA MET A 14 -20.08 -5.24 4.93
C MET A 14 -19.74 -5.41 6.42
N PRO A 15 -20.73 -5.28 7.33
CA PRO A 15 -20.49 -5.52 8.75
C PRO A 15 -20.28 -7.00 9.06
N PHE A 16 -20.92 -7.88 8.29
CA PHE A 16 -20.84 -9.32 8.42
C PHE A 16 -20.76 -10.00 7.06
N ARG A 17 -20.05 -11.13 7.00
CA ARG A 17 -19.97 -11.98 5.81
C ARG A 17 -21.15 -12.96 5.83
N ASN A 18 -22.26 -12.59 5.19
CA ASN A 18 -23.47 -13.40 5.06
C ASN A 18 -24.13 -13.11 3.69
N HIS A 19 -24.76 -14.13 3.11
CA HIS A 19 -25.52 -14.07 1.86
C HIS A 19 -26.58 -12.95 1.82
N ALA A 20 -27.27 -12.67 2.93
CA ALA A 20 -28.28 -11.61 2.97
C ALA A 20 -27.66 -10.23 2.66
N PHE A 21 -26.50 -9.94 3.24
CA PHE A 21 -25.75 -8.72 2.92
C PHE A 21 -25.20 -8.75 1.50
N VAL A 22 -24.75 -9.90 1.01
CA VAL A 22 -24.30 -10.02 -0.39
C VAL A 22 -25.41 -9.62 -1.36
N ILE A 23 -26.63 -10.12 -1.18
CA ILE A 23 -27.79 -9.78 -2.02
C ILE A 23 -28.07 -8.29 -1.95
N GLU A 24 -28.16 -7.71 -0.75
CA GLU A 24 -28.37 -6.28 -0.56
C GLU A 24 -27.27 -5.44 -1.23
N HIS A 25 -26.01 -5.90 -1.17
CA HIS A 25 -24.89 -5.23 -1.79
C HIS A 25 -24.96 -5.30 -3.32
N VAL A 26 -25.35 -6.44 -3.88
CA VAL A 26 -25.54 -6.58 -5.32
C VAL A 26 -26.68 -5.68 -5.80
N GLU A 27 -27.80 -5.60 -5.08
CA GLU A 27 -28.90 -4.65 -5.32
C GLU A 27 -28.39 -3.19 -5.34
N ARG A 28 -27.66 -2.78 -4.30
CA ARG A 28 -27.11 -1.41 -4.19
C ARG A 28 -26.13 -1.09 -5.31
N VAL A 29 -25.24 -2.02 -5.66
CA VAL A 29 -24.32 -1.84 -6.79
C VAL A 29 -25.08 -1.77 -8.11
N ARG A 30 -26.07 -2.65 -8.33
CA ARG A 30 -26.89 -2.67 -9.54
C ARG A 30 -27.58 -1.32 -9.76
N ALA A 31 -28.08 -0.69 -8.70
CA ALA A 31 -28.70 0.64 -8.76
C ALA A 31 -27.68 1.77 -9.00
N ALA A 32 -26.44 1.62 -8.53
CA ALA A 32 -25.40 2.63 -8.66
C ALA A 32 -24.61 2.56 -9.98
N LEU A 33 -24.68 1.44 -10.70
CA LEU A 33 -23.96 1.23 -11.95
C LEU A 33 -24.58 2.06 -13.09
N PRO A 34 -23.76 2.65 -13.98
CA PRO A 34 -24.27 3.37 -15.15
C PRO A 34 -24.73 2.45 -16.29
N PHE A 35 -24.71 1.14 -16.08
CA PHE A 35 -25.10 0.15 -17.08
C PHE A 35 -25.72 -1.07 -16.39
N PRO A 36 -26.55 -1.86 -17.10
CA PRO A 36 -27.17 -3.04 -16.52
C PRO A 36 -26.13 -4.07 -16.07
N LEU A 37 -26.29 -4.58 -14.85
CA LEU A 37 -25.55 -5.74 -14.35
C LEU A 37 -26.12 -7.00 -15.02
N ARG A 38 -25.41 -7.56 -16.00
CA ARG A 38 -25.86 -8.75 -16.76
C ARG A 38 -25.37 -10.06 -16.18
N GLY A 39 -24.21 -10.05 -15.54
CA GLY A 39 -23.63 -11.24 -14.95
C GLY A 39 -22.79 -10.90 -13.72
N LEU A 40 -22.69 -11.87 -12.83
CA LEU A 40 -21.91 -11.82 -11.60
C LEU A 40 -21.00 -13.05 -11.57
N ASP A 41 -19.69 -12.82 -11.62
CA ASP A 41 -18.69 -13.87 -11.50
C ASP A 41 -18.05 -13.81 -10.11
N SER A 42 -18.15 -14.91 -9.33
CA SER A 42 -17.59 -15.00 -7.98
C SER A 42 -16.55 -16.11 -7.84
N ASP A 43 -15.83 -16.09 -6.72
CA ASP A 43 -15.11 -17.27 -6.27
C ASP A 43 -16.06 -18.31 -5.65
N ASN A 44 -15.50 -19.37 -5.09
CA ASN A 44 -16.26 -20.46 -4.46
C ASN A 44 -16.59 -20.15 -2.99
N ASP A 45 -16.63 -18.87 -2.59
CA ASP A 45 -17.00 -18.47 -1.24
C ASP A 45 -18.50 -18.77 -0.96
N THR A 46 -18.76 -19.44 0.16
CA THR A 46 -20.09 -19.76 0.68
C THR A 46 -21.04 -18.57 0.79
N ALA A 47 -20.53 -17.35 0.98
CA ALA A 47 -21.35 -16.13 1.02
C ALA A 47 -22.01 -15.81 -0.34
N PHE A 48 -21.40 -16.24 -1.44
CA PHE A 48 -21.91 -16.08 -2.81
C PHE A 48 -22.51 -17.40 -3.35
N MET A 49 -21.96 -18.53 -2.90
CA MET A 49 -22.37 -19.87 -3.33
C MET A 49 -23.45 -20.46 -2.42
N ASN A 50 -24.67 -19.92 -2.52
CA ASN A 50 -25.85 -20.42 -1.80
C ASN A 50 -27.12 -20.22 -2.63
N GLU A 51 -28.19 -20.94 -2.24
CA GLU A 51 -29.48 -20.95 -2.94
C GLU A 51 -30.12 -19.56 -2.99
N ALA A 52 -30.06 -18.79 -1.90
CA ALA A 52 -30.64 -17.45 -1.87
C ALA A 52 -30.01 -16.49 -2.90
N VAL A 53 -28.68 -16.52 -3.05
CA VAL A 53 -28.00 -15.70 -4.08
C VAL A 53 -28.32 -16.21 -5.48
N PHE A 54 -28.42 -17.52 -5.67
CA PHE A 54 -28.80 -18.11 -6.96
C PHE A 54 -30.23 -17.70 -7.36
N ASP A 55 -31.20 -17.82 -6.47
CA ASP A 55 -32.59 -17.46 -6.71
C ASP A 55 -32.74 -15.97 -6.96
N PHE A 56 -32.02 -15.14 -6.21
CA PHE A 56 -31.95 -13.70 -6.45
C PHE A 56 -31.43 -13.38 -7.85
N CYS A 57 -30.31 -13.97 -8.26
CA CYS A 57 -29.73 -13.77 -9.59
C CYS A 57 -30.69 -14.25 -10.69
N LYS A 58 -31.33 -15.41 -10.50
CA LYS A 58 -32.32 -15.97 -11.42
C LYS A 58 -33.55 -15.05 -11.56
N ALA A 59 -34.09 -14.56 -10.44
CA ALA A 59 -35.25 -13.67 -10.42
C ALA A 59 -34.95 -12.31 -11.07
N THR A 60 -33.71 -11.86 -11.00
CA THR A 60 -33.28 -10.55 -11.53
C THR A 60 -32.63 -10.62 -12.91
N GLY A 61 -32.52 -11.82 -13.49
CA GLY A 61 -31.91 -12.04 -14.80
C GLY A 61 -30.40 -11.80 -14.85
N ILE A 62 -29.72 -11.92 -13.70
CA ILE A 62 -28.27 -11.83 -13.59
C ILE A 62 -27.68 -13.23 -13.79
N GLU A 63 -26.82 -13.39 -14.79
CA GLU A 63 -26.10 -14.65 -15.01
C GLU A 63 -25.03 -14.85 -13.91
N LEU A 64 -25.23 -15.85 -13.06
CA LEU A 64 -24.28 -16.19 -11.99
C LEU A 64 -23.26 -17.21 -12.50
N THR A 65 -21.98 -16.82 -12.54
CA THR A 65 -20.85 -17.70 -12.88
C THR A 65 -19.88 -17.80 -11.72
N ARG A 66 -19.04 -18.84 -11.74
CA ARG A 66 -18.01 -19.04 -10.72
C ARG A 66 -16.68 -19.47 -11.31
N SER A 67 -15.60 -19.06 -10.62
CA SER A 67 -14.25 -19.54 -10.91
C SER A 67 -14.09 -21.05 -10.69
N ARG A 68 -13.13 -21.65 -11.42
CA ARG A 68 -12.79 -23.06 -11.24
C ARG A 68 -12.15 -23.29 -9.86
N PRO A 69 -12.36 -24.46 -9.24
CA PRO A 69 -11.70 -24.82 -7.99
C PRO A 69 -10.18 -24.63 -8.07
N TYR A 70 -9.62 -23.93 -7.07
CA TYR A 70 -8.18 -23.69 -6.91
C TYR A 70 -7.48 -22.90 -8.04
N LYS A 71 -8.23 -22.15 -8.87
CA LYS A 71 -7.65 -21.31 -9.94
C LYS A 71 -7.71 -19.81 -9.60
N LYS A 72 -6.72 -19.35 -8.83
CA LYS A 72 -6.59 -17.94 -8.39
C LYS A 72 -6.61 -16.90 -9.51
N ASN A 73 -6.18 -17.27 -10.72
CA ASN A 73 -6.12 -16.35 -11.85
C ASN A 73 -7.48 -16.03 -12.46
N ASP A 74 -8.53 -16.82 -12.17
CA ASP A 74 -9.87 -16.60 -12.71
C ASP A 74 -10.47 -15.30 -12.13
N GLN A 75 -10.11 -14.93 -10.89
CA GLN A 75 -10.54 -13.69 -10.21
C GLN A 75 -9.50 -12.55 -10.26
N ALA A 76 -8.56 -12.60 -11.20
CA ALA A 76 -7.42 -11.68 -11.24
C ALA A 76 -7.82 -10.19 -11.29
N TRP A 77 -8.94 -9.86 -11.95
CA TRP A 77 -9.43 -8.48 -12.07
C TRP A 77 -9.82 -7.89 -10.72
N VAL A 78 -10.57 -8.63 -9.91
CA VAL A 78 -10.98 -8.20 -8.57
C VAL A 78 -9.77 -8.14 -7.64
N GLU A 79 -8.89 -9.13 -7.68
CA GLU A 79 -7.68 -9.14 -6.83
C GLU A 79 -6.72 -7.99 -7.14
N GLN A 80 -6.58 -7.62 -8.41
CA GLN A 80 -5.83 -6.45 -8.81
C GLN A 80 -6.42 -5.17 -8.18
N LYS A 81 -7.75 -5.02 -8.21
CA LYS A 81 -8.44 -3.86 -7.61
C LYS A 81 -8.39 -3.88 -6.09
N ASN A 82 -8.47 -5.05 -5.45
CA ASN A 82 -8.26 -5.20 -4.00
C ASN A 82 -6.88 -4.66 -3.59
N GLY A 83 -5.83 -4.97 -4.35
CA GLY A 83 -4.49 -4.42 -4.12
C GLY A 83 -4.38 -2.92 -4.41
N SER A 84 -4.79 -2.50 -5.61
CA SER A 84 -4.55 -1.14 -6.10
C SER A 84 -5.48 -0.07 -5.53
N ILE A 85 -6.68 -0.47 -5.10
CA ILE A 85 -7.70 0.42 -4.51
C ILE A 85 -7.84 0.14 -3.02
N VAL A 86 -8.39 -1.02 -2.64
CA VAL A 86 -8.87 -1.25 -1.27
C VAL A 86 -7.71 -1.14 -0.27
N ARG A 87 -6.66 -1.94 -0.46
CA ARG A 87 -5.49 -1.91 0.43
C ARG A 87 -4.79 -0.55 0.42
N ARG A 88 -4.72 0.09 -0.75
CA ARG A 88 -4.08 1.41 -0.93
C ARG A 88 -4.81 2.55 -0.21
N LEU A 89 -6.12 2.43 -0.04
CA LEU A 89 -6.95 3.43 0.62
C LEU A 89 -7.14 3.13 2.11
N VAL A 90 -7.52 1.90 2.43
CA VAL A 90 -7.95 1.48 3.78
C VAL A 90 -6.76 1.07 4.66
N GLY A 91 -5.67 0.59 4.07
CA GLY A 91 -4.54 0.02 4.81
C GLY A 91 -4.80 -1.41 5.30
N TYR A 92 -4.10 -1.79 6.38
CA TYR A 92 -4.11 -3.16 6.92
C TYR A 92 -4.65 -3.26 8.36
N GLY A 93 -5.19 -2.16 8.90
CA GLY A 93 -5.76 -2.15 10.24
C GLY A 93 -7.02 -3.02 10.34
N LYS A 94 -7.28 -3.60 11.52
CA LYS A 94 -8.46 -4.43 11.76
C LYS A 94 -9.65 -3.55 12.13
N LEU A 95 -10.69 -3.58 11.32
CA LEU A 95 -11.97 -2.90 11.55
C LEU A 95 -12.98 -3.85 12.18
N ARG A 96 -13.78 -3.38 13.14
CA ARG A 96 -14.76 -4.19 13.89
C ARG A 96 -16.03 -3.40 14.20
N GLY A 97 -17.17 -4.07 14.05
CA GLY A 97 -18.46 -3.50 14.44
C GLY A 97 -19.01 -2.47 13.45
N LEU A 98 -20.15 -1.90 13.84
CA LEU A 98 -20.95 -1.04 12.95
C LEU A 98 -20.31 0.34 12.73
N ALA A 99 -19.68 0.93 13.76
CA ALA A 99 -19.04 2.24 13.65
C ALA A 99 -17.91 2.23 12.60
N ASP A 100 -17.02 1.22 12.67
CA ASP A 100 -15.94 1.05 11.71
C ASP A 100 -16.46 0.75 10.30
N THR A 101 -17.57 0.03 10.20
CA THR A 101 -18.24 -0.27 8.92
C THR A 101 -18.75 1.02 8.28
N GLU A 102 -19.35 1.94 9.05
CA GLU A 102 -19.81 3.24 8.54
C GLU A 102 -18.64 4.15 8.14
N ALA A 103 -17.53 4.14 8.89
CA ALA A 103 -16.31 4.85 8.52
C ALA A 103 -15.75 4.34 7.17
N LEU A 104 -15.75 3.02 6.98
CA LEU A 104 -15.35 2.38 5.73
C LEU A 104 -16.32 2.71 4.57
N ALA A 105 -17.63 2.67 4.82
CA ALA A 105 -18.66 3.02 3.84
C ALA A 105 -18.52 4.48 3.38
N SER A 106 -18.25 5.39 4.32
CA SER A 106 -17.99 6.81 4.04
C SER A 106 -16.80 7.01 3.10
N LEU A 107 -15.68 6.32 3.36
CA LEU A 107 -14.53 6.35 2.46
C LEU A 107 -14.90 5.84 1.06
N TYR A 108 -15.62 4.72 0.97
CA TYR A 108 -15.99 4.15 -0.32
C TYR A 108 -16.96 5.01 -1.14
N ARG A 109 -17.91 5.70 -0.50
CA ARG A 109 -18.80 6.67 -1.15
C ARG A 109 -18.03 7.79 -1.87
N ILE A 110 -16.92 8.24 -1.30
CA ILE A 110 -16.09 9.29 -1.89
C ILE A 110 -15.12 8.69 -2.90
N SER A 111 -14.43 7.59 -2.54
CA SER A 111 -13.39 7.01 -3.37
C SER A 111 -13.93 6.47 -4.69
N ARG A 112 -15.18 5.97 -4.73
CA ARG A 112 -15.80 5.51 -6.00
C ARG A 112 -15.83 6.63 -7.05
N LEU A 113 -16.06 7.88 -6.64
CA LEU A 113 -16.08 9.02 -7.54
C LEU A 113 -14.66 9.30 -8.04
N TYR A 114 -13.70 9.41 -7.14
CA TYR A 114 -12.31 9.65 -7.51
C TYR A 114 -11.76 8.57 -8.47
N ILE A 115 -11.97 7.30 -8.15
CA ILE A 115 -11.46 6.16 -8.91
C ILE A 115 -12.11 6.08 -10.29
N ASN A 116 -13.44 6.16 -10.37
CA ASN A 116 -14.15 5.93 -11.61
C ASN A 116 -14.06 7.14 -12.56
N TYR A 117 -13.97 8.36 -12.04
CA TYR A 117 -13.97 9.58 -12.84
C TYR A 117 -12.57 10.14 -13.13
N PHE A 118 -11.59 9.94 -12.25
CA PHE A 118 -10.30 10.64 -12.35
C PHE A 118 -9.07 9.73 -12.39
N GLN A 119 -9.20 8.43 -12.13
CA GLN A 119 -8.04 7.53 -12.09
C GLN A 119 -7.92 6.70 -13.38
N PRO A 120 -7.05 7.08 -14.32
CA PRO A 120 -6.84 6.30 -15.52
C PRO A 120 -6.12 5.00 -15.21
N SER A 121 -6.47 3.95 -15.95
CA SER A 121 -5.86 2.63 -15.80
C SER A 121 -5.54 1.99 -17.16
N PHE A 122 -4.44 1.25 -17.20
CA PHE A 122 -4.06 0.46 -18.37
C PHE A 122 -4.91 -0.81 -18.46
N LYS A 123 -5.42 -1.13 -19.66
CA LYS A 123 -6.00 -2.44 -19.95
C LYS A 123 -5.00 -3.30 -20.70
N LEU A 124 -4.88 -4.56 -20.31
CA LEU A 124 -4.06 -5.53 -21.05
C LEU A 124 -4.74 -5.81 -22.39
N LYS A 125 -4.08 -5.44 -23.49
CA LYS A 125 -4.54 -5.69 -24.86
C LYS A 125 -4.17 -7.09 -25.32
N SER A 126 -2.93 -7.50 -25.06
CA SER A 126 -2.46 -8.84 -25.39
C SER A 126 -1.33 -9.29 -24.46
N LYS A 127 -1.20 -10.60 -24.30
CA LYS A 127 -0.13 -11.25 -23.56
C LYS A 127 0.34 -12.46 -24.36
N THR A 128 1.59 -12.45 -24.80
CA THR A 128 2.23 -13.58 -25.48
C THR A 128 3.35 -14.14 -24.62
N ARG A 129 3.57 -15.46 -24.72
CA ARG A 129 4.64 -16.16 -24.01
C ARG A 129 5.52 -16.88 -25.02
N HIS A 130 6.82 -16.61 -24.96
CA HIS A 130 7.85 -17.30 -25.74
C HIS A 130 8.85 -17.92 -24.75
N GLY A 131 8.70 -19.21 -24.48
CA GLY A 131 9.46 -19.91 -23.43
C GLY A 131 9.25 -19.27 -22.05
N ALA A 132 10.32 -18.75 -21.46
CA ALA A 132 10.28 -18.03 -20.18
C ALA A 132 9.84 -16.56 -20.30
N ARG A 133 9.93 -15.95 -21.49
CA ARG A 133 9.63 -14.52 -21.68
C ARG A 133 8.13 -14.29 -21.87
N VAL A 134 7.57 -13.33 -21.15
CA VAL A 134 6.18 -12.89 -21.28
C VAL A 134 6.15 -11.44 -21.75
N THR A 135 5.63 -11.20 -22.95
CA THR A 135 5.43 -9.86 -23.49
C THR A 135 3.99 -9.45 -23.30
N LYS A 136 3.76 -8.26 -22.74
CA LYS A 136 2.43 -7.69 -22.52
C LYS A 136 2.31 -6.39 -23.29
N ARG A 137 1.22 -6.23 -24.05
CA ARG A 137 0.86 -4.98 -24.71
C ARG A 137 -0.38 -4.41 -24.03
N TYR A 138 -0.35 -3.11 -23.77
CA TYR A 138 -1.44 -2.42 -23.09
C TYR A 138 -2.10 -1.40 -24.02
N GLU A 139 -3.36 -1.12 -23.76
CA GLU A 139 -4.06 0.04 -24.34
C GLU A 139 -3.59 1.33 -23.68
N ALA A 140 -3.87 2.46 -24.34
CA ALA A 140 -3.69 3.78 -23.72
C ALA A 140 -4.50 3.86 -22.41
N PRO A 141 -3.97 4.53 -21.38
CA PRO A 141 -4.62 4.59 -20.08
C PRO A 141 -5.90 5.42 -20.18
N LEU A 142 -7.01 4.87 -19.69
CA LEU A 142 -8.32 5.52 -19.65
C LEU A 142 -8.95 5.31 -18.27
N THR A 143 -9.69 6.30 -17.80
CA THR A 143 -10.57 6.19 -16.64
C THR A 143 -11.74 5.24 -16.94
N PRO A 144 -12.35 4.62 -15.92
CA PRO A 144 -13.58 3.87 -16.10
C PRO A 144 -14.70 4.68 -16.77
N LEU A 145 -14.87 5.95 -16.38
CA LEU A 145 -15.80 6.87 -17.02
C LEU A 145 -15.56 6.98 -18.53
N GLU A 146 -14.32 7.26 -18.96
CA GLU A 146 -14.01 7.40 -20.39
C GLU A 146 -14.34 6.12 -21.17
N ARG A 147 -14.13 4.94 -20.57
CA ARG A 147 -14.52 3.67 -21.20
C ARG A 147 -16.03 3.50 -21.27
N VAL A 148 -16.78 3.90 -20.25
CA VAL A 148 -18.25 3.92 -20.26
C VAL A 148 -18.76 4.85 -21.35
N LEU A 149 -18.22 6.06 -21.46
CA LEU A 149 -18.63 7.04 -22.48
C LEU A 149 -18.35 6.56 -23.91
N ARG A 150 -17.29 5.77 -24.12
CA ARG A 150 -16.96 5.14 -25.40
C ARG A 150 -17.79 3.89 -25.72
N SER A 151 -18.47 3.31 -24.73
CA SER A 151 -19.24 2.08 -24.95
C SER A 151 -20.47 2.37 -25.80
N PRO A 152 -20.73 1.59 -26.88
CA PRO A 152 -21.97 1.71 -27.66
C PRO A 152 -23.19 1.17 -26.91
N SER A 153 -22.99 0.31 -25.91
CA SER A 153 -24.09 -0.32 -25.15
C SER A 153 -24.70 0.59 -24.08
N VAL A 154 -24.12 1.76 -23.82
CA VAL A 154 -24.58 2.69 -22.79
C VAL A 154 -25.41 3.79 -23.46
N PRO A 155 -26.67 4.00 -23.03
CA PRO A 155 -27.54 5.04 -23.59
C PRO A 155 -26.93 6.44 -23.47
N GLU A 156 -27.17 7.31 -24.46
CA GLU A 156 -26.62 8.67 -24.46
C GLU A 156 -27.15 9.50 -23.28
N ALA A 157 -28.40 9.28 -22.84
CA ALA A 157 -28.96 9.92 -21.65
C ALA A 157 -28.10 9.64 -20.39
N THR A 158 -27.67 8.39 -20.20
CA THR A 158 -26.77 8.03 -19.09
C THR A 158 -25.40 8.69 -19.26
N LYS A 159 -24.85 8.74 -20.47
CA LYS A 159 -23.58 9.42 -20.75
C LYS A 159 -23.65 10.92 -20.44
N LEU A 160 -24.77 11.57 -20.76
CA LEU A 160 -25.01 12.98 -20.42
C LEU A 160 -25.01 13.19 -18.90
N ALA A 161 -25.77 12.38 -18.16
CA ALA A 161 -25.80 12.44 -16.70
C ALA A 161 -24.41 12.22 -16.07
N LEU A 162 -23.62 11.28 -16.60
CA LEU A 162 -22.24 11.05 -16.15
C LEU A 162 -21.32 12.23 -16.45
N ARG A 163 -21.45 12.88 -17.61
CA ARG A 163 -20.66 14.09 -17.95
C ARG A 163 -21.04 15.27 -17.06
N GLU A 164 -22.32 15.43 -16.74
CA GLU A 164 -22.79 16.44 -15.80
C GLU A 164 -22.24 16.18 -14.39
N GLN A 165 -22.34 14.94 -13.91
CA GLN A 165 -21.74 14.56 -12.65
C GLN A 165 -20.23 14.84 -12.66
N PHE A 166 -19.50 14.46 -13.69
CA PHE A 166 -18.06 14.74 -13.80
C PHE A 166 -17.72 16.23 -13.66
N ARG A 167 -18.49 17.11 -14.32
CA ARG A 167 -18.30 18.57 -14.24
C ARG A 167 -18.56 19.14 -12.84
N SER A 168 -19.42 18.50 -12.06
CA SER A 168 -19.71 18.90 -10.68
C SER A 168 -18.65 18.45 -9.66
N LEU A 169 -17.74 17.54 -10.05
CA LEU A 169 -16.75 16.97 -9.14
C LEU A 169 -15.44 17.75 -9.18
N ASP A 170 -14.95 18.12 -8.00
CA ASP A 170 -13.59 18.63 -7.81
C ASP A 170 -12.67 17.50 -7.32
N PRO A 171 -11.65 17.09 -8.10
CA PRO A 171 -10.72 16.05 -7.67
C PRO A 171 -9.93 16.42 -6.41
N VAL A 172 -9.70 17.70 -6.13
CA VAL A 172 -8.98 18.17 -4.92
C VAL A 172 -9.88 18.03 -3.70
N ASP A 173 -11.15 18.45 -3.79
CA ASP A 173 -12.13 18.23 -2.71
C ASP A 173 -12.33 16.74 -2.42
N LEU A 174 -12.43 15.91 -3.47
CA LEU A 174 -12.50 14.46 -3.30
C LEU A 174 -11.27 13.93 -2.55
N LEU A 175 -10.06 14.38 -2.89
CA LEU A 175 -8.85 13.98 -2.18
C LEU A 175 -8.86 14.43 -0.72
N ARG A 176 -9.32 15.66 -0.43
CA ARG A 176 -9.46 16.20 0.93
C ARG A 176 -10.39 15.34 1.78
N ARG A 177 -11.60 15.09 1.28
CA ARG A 177 -12.62 14.27 1.95
C ARG A 177 -12.17 12.82 2.09
N MET A 178 -11.44 12.28 1.12
CA MET A 178 -10.82 10.95 1.24
C MET A 178 -9.79 10.91 2.37
N ARG A 179 -8.93 11.94 2.52
CA ARG A 179 -7.96 11.99 3.62
C ARG A 179 -8.64 12.08 4.97
N GLU A 180 -9.72 12.86 5.07
CA GLU A 180 -10.54 12.95 6.29
C GLU A 180 -11.17 11.59 6.65
N ALA A 181 -11.82 10.92 5.69
CA ALA A 181 -12.36 9.59 5.91
C ALA A 181 -11.28 8.56 6.28
N GLN A 182 -10.07 8.67 5.69
CA GLN A 182 -8.92 7.86 6.07
C GLN A 182 -8.44 8.13 7.51
N ARG A 183 -8.56 9.35 8.04
CA ARG A 183 -8.25 9.63 9.45
C ARG A 183 -9.23 8.91 10.37
N ARG A 184 -10.53 8.94 10.05
CA ARG A 184 -11.55 8.20 10.81
C ARG A 184 -11.26 6.70 10.83
N ILE A 185 -10.93 6.10 9.69
CA ILE A 185 -10.49 4.69 9.63
C ILE A 185 -9.22 4.46 10.44
N ALA A 186 -8.23 5.35 10.36
CA ALA A 186 -7.00 5.22 11.14
C ALA A 186 -7.29 5.24 12.64
N ALA A 187 -8.20 6.11 13.10
CA ALA A 187 -8.64 6.19 14.49
C ALA A 187 -9.31 4.89 14.97
N CYS A 188 -10.18 4.27 14.15
CA CYS A 188 -10.78 2.96 14.45
C CYS A 188 -9.72 1.85 14.67
N THR A 189 -8.58 1.95 14.00
CA THR A 189 -7.49 0.95 14.04
C THR A 189 -6.38 1.28 15.04
N ALA A 190 -6.47 2.46 15.67
CA ALA A 190 -5.55 2.91 16.69
C ALA A 190 -5.83 2.20 18.02
N THR A 191 -4.78 1.92 18.79
CA THR A 191 -4.92 1.52 20.20
C THR A 191 -5.35 2.74 21.02
N GLU A 192 -6.08 2.55 22.13
CA GLU A 192 -6.70 3.61 22.95
C GLU A 192 -5.80 4.84 23.22
N VAL A 193 -4.50 4.64 23.41
CA VAL A 193 -3.50 5.71 23.65
C VAL A 193 -3.31 6.67 22.47
N ALA A 194 -3.51 6.23 21.22
CA ALA A 194 -3.35 7.04 20.01
C ALA A 194 -4.67 7.67 19.54
N ALA A 195 -5.81 7.26 20.10
CA ALA A 195 -7.11 7.87 19.81
C ALA A 195 -7.25 9.27 20.42
N ALA A 196 -6.61 9.53 21.57
CA ALA A 196 -6.64 10.81 22.27
C ALA A 196 -6.11 11.99 21.41
N ASP A 197 -5.06 11.76 20.60
CA ASP A 197 -4.51 12.77 19.67
C ASP A 197 -5.35 12.91 18.37
N ALA A 198 -6.10 11.87 18.01
CA ALA A 198 -6.95 11.86 16.80
C ALA A 198 -8.30 12.56 17.00
N THR A 199 -8.65 12.94 18.23
CA THR A 199 -9.98 13.47 18.61
C THR A 199 -10.14 14.97 18.28
N LEU A 200 -9.11 15.65 17.79
CA LEU A 200 -9.27 16.99 17.23
C LEU A 200 -9.76 16.88 15.78
N GLU A 201 -11.04 16.55 15.61
CA GLU A 201 -11.76 16.76 14.35
C GLU A 201 -11.84 18.27 14.08
N ARG A 202 -10.77 18.83 13.50
CA ARG A 202 -10.88 20.10 12.79
C ARG A 202 -11.19 19.76 11.34
N ASP A 203 -12.35 20.21 10.89
CA ASP A 203 -12.66 20.27 9.47
C ASP A 203 -11.54 21.07 8.80
N VAL A 204 -10.72 20.38 8.02
CA VAL A 204 -9.61 21.04 7.32
C VAL A 204 -10.22 21.79 6.15
N THR A 205 -10.09 23.12 6.17
CA THR A 205 -10.56 23.99 5.09
C THR A 205 -9.85 23.64 3.78
N MET A 206 -10.42 24.03 2.65
CA MET A 206 -9.78 23.80 1.35
C MET A 206 -8.40 24.48 1.29
N ASP A 207 -8.31 25.71 1.78
CA ASP A 207 -7.06 26.49 1.75
C ASP A 207 -5.96 25.86 2.61
N ASP A 208 -6.30 25.41 3.83
CA ASP A 208 -5.36 24.69 4.69
C ASP A 208 -4.91 23.37 4.07
N PHE A 209 -5.84 22.67 3.40
CA PHE A 209 -5.54 21.43 2.71
C PHE A 209 -4.55 21.66 1.57
N LEU A 210 -4.78 22.69 0.75
CA LEU A 210 -3.91 23.07 -0.37
C LEU A 210 -2.53 23.51 0.13
N ALA A 211 -2.46 24.35 1.17
CA ALA A 211 -1.20 24.75 1.79
C ALA A 211 -0.41 23.53 2.28
N GLY A 212 -1.09 22.56 2.90
CA GLY A 212 -0.50 21.31 3.35
C GLY A 212 0.00 20.40 2.22
N LEU A 213 -0.58 20.47 1.00
CA LEU A 213 -0.12 19.66 -0.13
C LEU A 213 1.30 20.02 -0.59
N ALA A 214 1.69 21.29 -0.47
CA ALA A 214 3.00 21.78 -0.90
C ALA A 214 4.16 21.13 -0.13
N THR A 215 3.95 20.80 1.14
CA THR A 215 4.96 20.21 2.03
C THR A 215 4.71 18.73 2.34
N ALA A 216 3.58 18.17 1.91
CA ALA A 216 3.19 16.79 2.22
C ALA A 216 4.25 15.73 1.86
N TRP A 217 4.99 15.94 0.77
CA TRP A 217 6.04 15.03 0.32
C TRP A 217 7.25 14.96 1.28
N GLN A 218 7.48 16.00 2.09
CA GLN A 218 8.59 16.06 3.05
C GLN A 218 8.36 15.12 4.24
N GLY A 219 7.09 14.87 4.60
CA GLY A 219 6.69 14.03 5.74
C GLY A 219 6.62 12.52 5.44
N GLY A 220 6.98 12.08 4.23
CA GLY A 220 6.90 10.68 3.83
C GLY A 220 5.48 10.23 3.50
N GLU A 221 4.96 9.19 4.17
CA GLU A 221 3.64 8.63 3.86
C GLU A 221 2.52 9.54 4.35
N VAL A 222 1.80 10.13 3.39
CA VAL A 222 0.76 11.14 3.62
C VAL A 222 -0.54 10.51 4.13
N ARG A 223 -0.83 9.25 3.77
CA ARG A 223 -2.11 8.60 4.10
C ARG A 223 -2.16 8.20 5.57
N PRO A 224 -3.16 8.67 6.35
CA PRO A 224 -3.29 8.33 7.76
C PRO A 224 -3.33 6.82 8.03
N THR A 225 -4.00 6.05 7.17
CA THR A 225 -4.15 4.58 7.27
C THR A 225 -2.84 3.81 7.08
N HIS A 226 -1.78 4.44 6.56
CA HIS A 226 -0.50 3.82 6.23
C HIS A 226 0.66 4.36 7.09
N ARG A 227 0.41 5.32 7.97
CA ARG A 227 1.45 5.84 8.87
C ARG A 227 1.94 4.71 9.77
N ARG A 228 3.27 4.51 9.81
CA ARG A 228 3.88 3.56 10.73
C ARG A 228 3.57 4.00 12.16
N LYS A 229 3.03 3.10 12.98
CA LYS A 229 2.97 3.31 14.42
C LYS A 229 4.40 3.55 14.91
N ALA A 230 4.61 4.61 15.68
CA ALA A 230 5.88 4.82 16.35
C ALA A 230 6.15 3.59 17.22
N THR A 231 7.20 2.84 16.89
CA THR A 231 7.65 1.74 17.74
C THR A 231 8.10 2.36 19.06
N VAL A 232 7.45 1.97 20.15
CA VAL A 232 7.97 2.27 21.49
C VAL A 232 9.36 1.61 21.56
N ALA A 233 10.39 2.43 21.78
CA ALA A 233 11.72 1.91 22.02
C ALA A 233 11.64 1.06 23.29
N HIS A 234 11.89 -0.24 23.16
CA HIS A 234 12.07 -1.11 24.30
C HIS A 234 13.56 -1.20 24.60
N ASP A 235 13.90 -1.15 25.87
CA ASP A 235 15.26 -1.17 26.40
C ASP A 235 15.79 -2.60 26.60
N TRP A 236 14.90 -3.61 26.66
CA TRP A 236 15.31 -5.00 26.85
C TRP A 236 15.73 -5.68 25.54
N ARG A 237 16.85 -6.41 25.58
CA ARG A 237 17.26 -7.30 24.48
C ARG A 237 16.66 -8.69 24.69
N THR A 238 16.13 -9.30 23.64
CA THR A 238 15.61 -10.68 23.69
C THR A 238 16.71 -11.73 23.91
N ARG A 239 17.98 -11.38 23.68
CA ARG A 239 19.15 -12.25 23.90
C ARG A 239 20.34 -11.43 24.44
N PRO A 240 21.14 -12.01 25.36
CA PRO A 240 22.42 -11.43 25.76
C PRO A 240 23.33 -11.18 24.55
N ASP A 241 24.16 -10.14 24.61
CA ASP A 241 25.05 -9.80 23.51
C ASP A 241 26.26 -10.76 23.47
N PRO A 242 26.42 -11.57 22.42
CA PRO A 242 27.48 -12.57 22.37
C PRO A 242 28.89 -11.96 22.34
N PHE A 243 29.01 -10.67 22.02
CA PHE A 243 30.30 -9.98 21.95
C PHE A 243 30.53 -9.03 23.12
N GLU A 244 29.67 -8.99 24.15
CA GLU A 244 29.80 -8.03 25.25
C GLU A 244 31.20 -8.00 25.88
N HIS A 245 31.70 -9.16 26.27
CA HIS A 245 33.00 -9.30 26.91
C HIS A 245 34.19 -9.15 25.96
N THR A 246 34.02 -9.45 24.67
CA THR A 246 35.08 -9.33 23.64
C THR A 246 35.04 -8.00 22.89
N TRP A 247 34.03 -7.17 23.12
CA TRP A 247 33.86 -5.90 22.42
C TRP A 247 35.05 -4.96 22.58
N PRO A 248 35.65 -4.77 23.77
CA PRO A 248 36.83 -3.92 23.91
C PRO A 248 37.99 -4.36 23.00
N LYS A 249 38.17 -5.67 22.82
CA LYS A 249 39.20 -6.23 21.93
C LYS A 249 38.87 -5.97 20.45
N ILE A 250 37.59 -6.10 20.09
CA ILE A 250 37.11 -5.83 18.74
C ILE A 250 37.27 -4.34 18.40
N GLN A 251 37.00 -3.44 19.34
CA GLN A 251 37.24 -2.00 19.18
C GLN A 251 38.71 -1.69 18.95
N GLN A 252 39.61 -2.29 19.73
CA GLN A 252 41.06 -2.15 19.52
C GLN A 252 41.46 -2.54 18.10
N TRP A 253 40.95 -3.66 17.57
CA TRP A 253 41.23 -4.06 16.19
C TRP A 253 40.65 -3.10 15.15
N LEU A 254 39.45 -2.56 15.38
CA LEU A 254 38.84 -1.57 14.49
C LEU A 254 39.59 -0.23 14.48
N GLU A 255 40.24 0.13 15.58
CA GLU A 255 41.08 1.32 15.70
C GLU A 255 42.44 1.14 15.04
N THR A 256 43.09 0.00 15.28
CA THR A 256 44.42 -0.31 14.70
C THR A 256 44.36 -0.66 13.22
N GLU A 257 43.30 -1.35 12.78
CA GLU A 257 43.10 -1.77 11.39
C GLU A 257 41.73 -1.29 10.86
N PRO A 258 41.57 -0.01 10.50
CA PRO A 258 40.27 0.55 10.11
C PRO A 258 39.58 -0.18 8.94
N ALA A 259 40.36 -0.78 8.04
CA ALA A 259 39.89 -1.52 6.87
C ALA A 259 39.41 -2.95 7.18
N ILE A 260 39.58 -3.45 8.41
CA ILE A 260 39.22 -4.83 8.74
C ILE A 260 37.72 -5.09 8.57
N THR A 261 37.36 -6.17 7.87
CA THR A 261 35.95 -6.52 7.67
C THR A 261 35.40 -7.26 8.89
N ALA A 262 34.08 -7.15 9.12
CA ALA A 262 33.41 -7.93 10.17
C ALA A 262 33.59 -9.45 9.99
N LYS A 263 33.77 -9.93 8.74
CA LYS A 263 34.08 -11.33 8.46
C LYS A 263 35.48 -11.72 8.93
N GLN A 264 36.48 -10.86 8.71
CA GLN A 264 37.84 -11.08 9.22
C GLN A 264 37.88 -11.04 10.75
N LEU A 265 37.16 -10.10 11.37
CA LEU A 265 36.99 -10.07 12.83
C LEU A 265 36.35 -11.35 13.37
N GLN A 266 35.28 -11.83 12.72
CA GLN A 266 34.62 -13.09 13.10
C GLN A 266 35.60 -14.28 13.02
N ASN A 267 36.39 -14.36 11.95
CA ASN A 267 37.37 -15.43 11.80
C ASN A 267 38.45 -15.38 12.90
N ARG A 268 38.92 -14.18 13.27
CA ARG A 268 39.86 -14.01 14.40
C ARG A 268 39.23 -14.46 15.72
N LEU A 269 37.97 -14.11 15.96
CA LEU A 269 37.25 -14.52 17.18
C LEU A 269 37.05 -16.05 17.24
N ILE A 270 36.71 -16.70 16.12
CA ILE A 270 36.58 -18.16 16.05
C ILE A 270 37.91 -18.85 16.35
N VAL A 271 39.03 -18.34 15.82
CA VAL A 271 40.36 -18.91 16.10
C VAL A 271 40.75 -18.71 17.56
N MET A 272 40.42 -17.56 18.17
CA MET A 272 40.79 -17.25 19.55
C MET A 272 39.96 -18.01 20.58
N ALA A 273 38.68 -18.25 20.31
CA ALA A 273 37.78 -18.93 21.23
C ALA A 273 36.70 -19.71 20.45
N PRO A 274 37.04 -20.89 19.91
CA PRO A 274 36.12 -21.67 19.08
C PRO A 274 34.88 -22.15 19.84
N GLU A 275 34.98 -22.31 21.17
CA GLU A 275 33.87 -22.70 22.04
C GLU A 275 32.82 -21.58 22.23
N MET A 276 33.20 -20.31 22.00
CA MET A 276 32.31 -19.15 22.22
C MET A 276 31.77 -18.55 20.92
N TYR A 277 32.51 -18.67 19.82
CA TYR A 277 32.19 -17.99 18.57
C TYR A 277 31.99 -18.95 17.41
N SER A 278 30.96 -18.69 16.60
CA SER A 278 30.69 -19.45 15.37
C SER A 278 30.20 -18.53 14.26
N GLY A 279 30.13 -19.06 13.03
CA GLY A 279 29.60 -18.31 11.88
C GLY A 279 28.17 -17.80 12.06
N ALA A 280 27.39 -18.37 13.00
CA ALA A 280 26.02 -17.97 13.29
C ALA A 280 25.89 -16.51 13.80
N GLN A 281 26.95 -15.94 14.38
CA GLN A 281 26.92 -14.59 14.98
C GLN A 281 27.38 -13.49 14.01
N LEU A 282 27.77 -13.83 12.77
CA LEU A 282 28.35 -12.89 11.81
C LEU A 282 27.44 -11.68 11.54
N ARG A 283 26.12 -11.90 11.39
CA ARG A 283 25.17 -10.81 11.12
C ARG A 283 25.06 -9.84 12.31
N THR A 284 25.19 -10.35 13.53
CA THR A 284 25.20 -9.53 14.75
C THR A 284 26.48 -8.70 14.81
N LEU A 285 27.64 -9.30 14.53
CA LEU A 285 28.92 -8.59 14.49
C LEU A 285 28.93 -7.50 13.40
N GLN A 286 28.44 -7.82 12.19
CA GLN A 286 28.31 -6.86 11.09
C GLN A 286 27.50 -5.62 11.49
N ARG A 287 26.35 -5.81 12.15
CA ARG A 287 25.52 -4.69 12.63
C ARG A 287 26.24 -3.86 13.69
N ARG A 288 26.94 -4.51 14.63
CA ARG A 288 27.67 -3.84 15.71
C ARG A 288 28.87 -3.03 15.18
N VAL A 289 29.63 -3.58 14.24
CA VAL A 289 30.73 -2.89 13.55
C VAL A 289 30.22 -1.73 12.70
N ALA A 290 29.11 -1.90 11.97
CA ALA A 290 28.51 -0.81 11.18
C ALA A 290 28.04 0.35 12.06
N ALA A 291 27.41 0.05 13.20
CA ALA A 291 27.01 1.06 14.18
C ALA A 291 28.23 1.80 14.77
N TRP A 292 29.27 1.06 15.17
CA TRP A 292 30.52 1.64 15.66
C TRP A 292 31.17 2.56 14.63
N ARG A 293 31.32 2.12 13.37
CA ARG A 293 31.88 2.94 12.29
C ARG A 293 31.07 4.20 12.03
N SER A 294 29.74 4.10 12.06
CA SER A 294 28.86 5.26 11.87
C SER A 294 29.03 6.28 12.99
N ASN A 295 29.11 5.82 14.25
CA ASN A 295 29.35 6.69 15.39
C ASN A 295 30.75 7.31 15.34
N ARG A 296 31.76 6.52 15.00
CA ARG A 296 33.14 7.00 14.88
C ARG A 296 33.33 8.00 13.75
N ALA A 297 32.69 7.77 12.60
CA ALA A 297 32.65 8.73 11.51
C ALA A 297 31.96 10.02 11.94
N ARG A 298 30.83 9.93 12.66
CA ARG A 298 30.13 11.10 13.19
C ARG A 298 31.03 11.89 14.14
N GLU A 299 31.69 11.23 15.10
CA GLU A 299 32.65 11.83 16.02
C GLU A 299 33.79 12.57 15.30
N LEU A 300 34.40 11.92 14.30
CA LEU A 300 35.48 12.51 13.51
C LEU A 300 35.00 13.73 12.72
N VAL A 301 33.82 13.65 12.11
CA VAL A 301 33.20 14.78 11.39
C VAL A 301 32.90 15.94 12.33
N THR A 302 32.31 15.69 13.51
CA THR A 302 32.13 16.73 14.56
C THR A 302 33.45 17.36 14.99
N LYS A 303 34.51 16.56 15.15
CA LYS A 303 35.82 17.04 15.59
C LYS A 303 36.53 17.87 14.51
N ILE A 304 36.29 17.58 13.24
CA ILE A 304 36.91 18.26 12.09
C ILE A 304 36.13 19.53 11.69
N LEU A 305 34.79 19.50 11.73
CA LEU A 305 33.94 20.57 11.21
C LEU A 305 33.30 21.48 12.29
N GLY A 306 33.43 21.13 13.58
CA GLY A 306 32.69 21.77 14.67
C GLY A 306 31.24 21.28 14.78
N GLU A 307 30.62 21.46 15.95
CA GLU A 307 29.27 20.95 16.29
C GLU A 307 28.14 21.34 15.31
N PRO A 308 28.01 22.60 14.83
CA PRO A 308 26.87 22.97 13.99
C PRO A 308 26.91 22.34 12.59
N ALA A 309 28.10 22.20 11.98
CA ALA A 309 28.25 21.67 10.62
C ALA A 309 28.07 20.13 10.56
N ALA A 310 28.33 19.42 11.67
CA ALA A 310 28.16 17.97 11.72
C ALA A 310 26.69 17.52 11.83
N MET A 311 25.82 18.34 12.42
CA MET A 311 24.38 18.08 12.41
C MET A 311 23.78 18.20 11.00
N GLU A 312 24.24 19.17 10.21
CA GLU A 312 23.82 19.33 8.80
C GLU A 312 24.28 18.15 7.92
N ALA A 313 25.53 17.69 8.08
CA ALA A 313 26.05 16.53 7.35
C ALA A 313 25.30 15.23 7.69
N GLY A 314 24.96 15.02 8.97
CA GLY A 314 24.18 13.87 9.42
C GLY A 314 22.76 13.82 8.85
N ALA A 315 22.13 14.99 8.68
CA ALA A 315 20.81 15.10 8.04
C ALA A 315 20.84 14.81 6.53
N ALA A 316 21.95 15.13 5.85
CA ALA A 316 22.14 14.84 4.43
C ALA A 316 22.32 13.33 4.15
N THR A 317 22.99 12.58 5.03
CA THR A 317 23.25 11.14 4.83
C THR A 317 22.00 10.27 5.02
N GLN A 318 21.03 10.69 5.85
CA GLN A 318 19.75 10.00 6.00
C GLN A 318 18.85 10.11 4.75
N ARG A 319 19.16 11.01 3.80
CA ARG A 319 18.34 11.33 2.63
C ARG A 319 18.78 10.68 1.31
N GLN A 320 19.82 9.83 1.27
CA GLN A 320 20.18 9.12 0.04
C GLN A 320 19.41 7.79 -0.07
N PRO A 321 18.45 7.64 -1.00
CA PRO A 321 17.96 6.32 -1.40
C PRO A 321 19.08 5.54 -2.10
N PRO A 322 19.02 4.19 -2.14
CA PRO A 322 20.04 3.39 -2.80
C PRO A 322 20.14 3.77 -4.28
N SER A 323 21.37 3.92 -4.80
CA SER A 323 21.59 4.17 -6.22
C SER A 323 20.97 3.06 -7.05
N GLN A 324 20.15 3.44 -8.03
CA GLN A 324 19.67 2.53 -9.06
C GLN A 324 20.85 2.20 -9.97
N ASN A 325 21.23 0.92 -10.02
CA ASN A 325 22.13 0.41 -11.04
C ASN A 325 21.47 0.60 -12.41
N ASN A 326 22.00 1.52 -13.21
CA ASN A 326 21.78 1.57 -14.65
C ASN A 326 22.75 0.57 -15.32
N PRO A 327 22.27 -0.46 -16.03
CA PRO A 327 23.07 -1.08 -17.07
C PRO A 327 22.92 -0.25 -18.34
N GLU A 328 24.05 0.27 -18.82
CA GLU A 328 24.19 0.91 -20.11
C GLU A 328 23.65 0.02 -21.25
N VAL A 329 22.87 0.65 -22.13
CA VAL A 329 22.37 0.06 -23.36
C VAL A 329 23.49 0.16 -24.39
N THR A 330 24.14 -0.96 -24.69
CA THR A 330 24.95 -1.08 -25.90
C THR A 330 24.00 -1.31 -27.07
N THR A 331 23.90 -0.31 -27.93
CA THR A 331 23.24 -0.40 -29.24
C THR A 331 24.10 -1.22 -30.20
N THR A 332 23.56 -2.30 -30.74
CA THR A 332 24.01 -2.90 -32.01
C THR A 332 22.76 -3.25 -32.84
N PRO A 333 22.74 -2.92 -34.14
CA PRO A 333 21.54 -3.00 -34.96
C PRO A 333 21.32 -4.40 -35.53
N GLU A 334 20.06 -4.86 -35.55
CA GLU A 334 19.40 -5.61 -36.64
C GLU A 334 17.89 -5.77 -36.37
#